data_AF-A0A9B0T966-F1
#
_entry.id   AF-A0A9B0T966-F1
#
_cell.length_a   1.000
_cell.length_b   1.000
_cell.length_c   1.000
_cell.angle_alpha   90.00
_cell.angle_beta   90.00
_cell.angle_gamma   90.00
#
_symmetry.space_group_name_H-M   'P 1'
#
loop_
_entity.id
_entity.type
_entity.pdbx_description
1 polymer ?
#
loop_
_entity_poly.entity_id
_entity_poly.type
_entity_poly.pdbx_seq_one_letter_code
_entity_poly.pdbx_strand_id
1 'polypeptide(L)'
;MFNHEHRSRFHPVTASLVFMCYLIPGLWEALNAAGVHQRSYLAAPVKDGDRVAYETLALHLSDVEDRSLSALEMSALLGHCCTLLIGVVIGSSEKIRSGSEQIKRWFKTLMVTLNKQGHSKTATALDLYPPSSAIDWINSQPWAGNLILGLLMTTFESPGRELMDQIRMVASYAQMTTYSTIKQYLDQCMDATLALPAVASEIPKFLYTEQDLRSKLGEWFEFMGAIRHPEVIKLAPRSFPNLSSAALFWSRKESATVTAFRAPVIQLGSSLTESLLTRARRREIVRSGIGGEMTPNIKKILGLVGVTGYATDK
;
A
#
# COMPACT_ATOMS: atom_id res chain seq x y z
N MET A 1 -9.13 21.64 16.40
CA MET A 1 -9.46 20.32 15.82
C MET A 1 -9.11 19.10 16.71
N PHE A 2 -8.46 19.23 17.86
CA PHE A 2 -8.25 18.09 18.79
C PHE A 2 -9.47 17.72 19.64
N ASN A 3 -10.38 18.67 19.87
CA ASN A 3 -11.66 18.41 20.52
C ASN A 3 -12.61 17.65 19.57
N HIS A 4 -13.21 16.55 20.04
CA HIS A 4 -14.12 15.70 19.27
C HIS A 4 -15.40 16.43 18.86
N GLU A 5 -16.05 17.12 19.79
CA GLU A 5 -17.29 17.89 19.54
C GLU A 5 -17.04 19.04 18.54
N HIS A 6 -15.86 19.63 18.57
CA HIS A 6 -15.49 20.62 17.56
C HIS A 6 -15.32 20.00 16.18
N ARG A 7 -14.65 18.84 16.08
CA ARG A 7 -14.48 18.14 14.79
C ARG A 7 -15.80 17.71 14.18
N SER A 8 -16.76 17.27 14.99
CA SER A 8 -18.05 16.78 14.49
C SER A 8 -18.91 17.85 13.82
N ARG A 9 -18.53 19.14 13.94
CA ARG A 9 -19.18 20.27 13.25
C ARG A 9 -18.77 20.39 11.78
N PHE A 10 -17.74 19.67 11.34
CA PHE A 10 -17.16 19.79 9.99
C PHE A 10 -17.22 18.47 9.22
N HIS A 11 -16.94 18.54 7.92
CA HIS A 11 -16.73 17.36 7.10
C HIS A 11 -15.67 16.43 7.75
N PRO A 12 -15.91 15.10 7.82
CA PRO A 12 -15.05 14.18 8.57
C PRO A 12 -13.58 14.12 8.12
N VAL A 13 -13.26 14.64 6.93
CA VAL A 13 -11.90 14.66 6.35
C VAL A 13 -11.10 15.88 6.79
N THR A 14 -11.77 16.98 7.14
CA THR A 14 -11.15 18.30 7.34
C THR A 14 -10.06 18.28 8.39
N ALA A 15 -10.33 17.72 9.57
CA ALA A 15 -9.33 17.68 10.64
C ALA A 15 -8.08 16.87 10.24
N SER A 16 -8.23 15.79 9.47
CA SER A 16 -7.11 14.99 8.98
C SER A 16 -6.22 15.78 8.01
N LEU A 17 -6.80 16.54 7.09
CA LEU A 17 -6.03 17.41 6.19
C LEU A 17 -5.32 18.52 6.96
N VAL A 18 -6.00 19.15 7.91
CA VAL A 18 -5.40 20.17 8.80
C VAL A 18 -4.22 19.59 9.57
N PHE A 19 -4.34 18.38 10.12
CA PHE A 19 -3.24 17.71 10.83
C PHE A 19 -2.04 17.42 9.91
N MET A 20 -2.27 17.00 8.66
CA MET A 20 -1.17 16.83 7.71
C MET A 20 -0.49 18.15 7.37
N CYS A 21 -1.27 19.21 7.10
CA CYS A 21 -0.71 20.54 6.81
C CYS A 21 0.06 21.12 8.00
N TYR A 22 -0.36 20.82 9.22
CA TYR A 22 0.38 21.19 10.43
C TYR A 22 1.72 20.46 10.51
N LEU A 23 1.76 19.18 10.10
CA LEU A 23 2.96 18.36 10.17
C LEU A 23 3.98 18.68 9.07
N ILE A 24 3.49 19.03 7.87
CA ILE A 24 4.30 19.17 6.67
C ILE A 24 4.19 20.62 6.17
N PRO A 25 5.19 21.47 6.48
CA PRO A 25 5.27 22.82 5.94
C PRO A 25 5.20 22.82 4.41
N GLY A 26 4.45 23.75 3.82
CA GLY A 26 4.27 23.84 2.36
C GLY A 26 3.20 22.91 1.77
N LEU A 27 2.65 21.97 2.55
CA LEU A 27 1.63 21.04 2.05
C LEU A 27 0.31 21.74 1.72
N TRP A 28 -0.06 22.76 2.49
CA TRP A 28 -1.30 23.50 2.24
C TRP A 28 -1.30 24.13 0.85
N GLU A 29 -0.20 24.76 0.45
CA GLU A 29 -0.01 25.40 -0.84
C GLU A 29 -0.14 24.36 -1.97
N ALA A 30 0.47 23.19 -1.80
CA ALA A 30 0.36 22.09 -2.76
C ALA A 30 -1.07 21.55 -2.88
N LEU A 31 -1.76 21.35 -1.75
CA LEU A 31 -3.15 20.89 -1.73
C LEU A 31 -4.09 21.92 -2.37
N ASN A 32 -3.92 23.20 -2.05
CA ASN A 32 -4.70 24.29 -2.62
C ASN A 32 -4.49 24.39 -4.14
N ALA A 33 -3.24 24.29 -4.61
CA ALA A 33 -2.92 24.24 -6.03
C ALA A 33 -3.53 23.02 -6.75
N ALA A 34 -3.71 21.91 -6.03
CA ALA A 34 -4.34 20.70 -6.53
C ALA A 34 -5.89 20.72 -6.45
N GLY A 35 -6.49 21.83 -5.99
CA GLY A 35 -7.94 22.05 -5.95
C GLY A 35 -8.59 21.70 -4.61
N VAL A 36 -7.84 21.49 -3.53
CA VAL A 36 -8.42 21.34 -2.19
C VAL A 36 -8.92 22.70 -1.70
N HIS A 37 -10.24 22.80 -1.49
CA HIS A 37 -10.86 24.04 -1.04
C HIS A 37 -10.46 24.41 0.39
N GLN A 38 -10.25 25.71 0.61
CA GLN A 38 -9.99 26.27 1.94
C GLN A 38 -11.20 26.19 2.86
N ARG A 39 -12.41 26.12 2.28
CA ARG A 39 -13.65 26.01 3.03
C ARG A 39 -13.96 24.55 3.33
N SER A 40 -14.38 24.29 4.57
CA SER A 40 -14.94 23.01 4.96
C SER A 40 -16.45 23.10 4.98
N TYR A 41 -17.12 22.08 4.45
CA TYR A 41 -18.53 21.87 4.72
C TYR A 41 -18.77 21.69 6.22
N LEU A 42 -19.90 22.22 6.67
CA LEU A 42 -20.42 22.05 8.02
C LEU A 42 -21.28 20.78 8.08
N ALA A 43 -21.25 20.07 9.20
CA ALA A 43 -22.08 18.88 9.42
C ALA A 43 -23.57 19.22 9.47
N ALA A 44 -23.89 20.43 9.94
CA ALA A 44 -25.23 21.02 9.86
C ALA A 44 -25.10 22.47 9.37
N PRO A 45 -25.97 22.94 8.46
CA PRO A 45 -25.96 24.33 8.02
C PRO A 45 -26.20 25.27 9.18
N VAL A 46 -25.47 26.39 9.21
CA VAL A 46 -25.64 27.44 10.22
C VAL A 46 -26.45 28.58 9.61
N LYS A 47 -27.51 29.00 10.31
CA LYS A 47 -28.31 30.15 9.91
C LYS A 47 -27.75 31.39 10.57
N ASP A 48 -27.39 32.38 9.76
CA ASP A 48 -26.93 33.70 10.19
C ASP A 48 -27.86 34.76 9.59
N GLY A 49 -28.83 35.21 10.40
CA GLY A 49 -29.95 36.02 9.93
C GLY A 49 -30.77 35.31 8.85
N ASP A 50 -30.86 35.92 7.66
CA ASP A 50 -31.56 35.37 6.50
C ASP A 50 -30.70 34.47 5.61
N ARG A 51 -29.39 34.34 5.90
CA ARG A 51 -28.47 33.52 5.10
C ARG A 51 -28.25 32.17 5.76
N VAL A 52 -28.16 31.13 4.94
CA VAL A 52 -27.79 29.77 5.37
C VAL A 52 -26.39 29.47 4.84
N ALA A 53 -25.46 29.23 5.76
CA ALA A 53 -24.09 28.86 5.45
C ALA A 53 -23.93 27.33 5.53
N TYR A 54 -23.44 26.73 4.44
CA TYR A 54 -23.16 25.29 4.36
C TYR A 54 -21.67 24.98 4.54
N GLU A 55 -20.81 26.01 4.46
CA GLU A 55 -19.37 25.90 4.49
C GLU A 55 -18.75 27.08 5.26
N THR A 56 -17.53 26.90 5.76
CA THR A 56 -16.82 27.95 6.50
C THR A 56 -15.30 27.86 6.32
N LEU A 57 -14.63 29.01 6.46
CA LEU A 57 -13.18 29.12 6.60
C LEU A 57 -12.74 29.07 8.07
N ALA A 58 -13.64 29.37 9.00
CA ALA A 58 -13.34 29.45 10.43
C ALA A 58 -13.35 28.04 11.04
N LEU A 59 -12.17 27.45 11.12
CA LEU A 59 -11.96 26.12 11.71
C LEU A 59 -11.59 26.15 13.20
N HIS A 60 -11.42 27.35 13.79
CA HIS A 60 -11.17 27.55 15.21
C HIS A 60 -12.46 27.94 15.95
N LEU A 61 -12.49 27.73 17.27
CA LEU A 61 -13.54 28.28 18.12
C LEU A 61 -13.20 29.74 18.43
N SER A 62 -14.17 30.66 18.37
CA SER A 62 -13.97 32.09 18.62
C SER A 62 -13.55 32.40 20.06
N ASP A 63 -13.93 31.54 21.00
CA ASP A 63 -13.82 31.79 22.44
C ASP A 63 -12.70 30.97 23.10
N VAL A 64 -11.73 30.49 22.31
CA VAL A 64 -10.62 29.66 22.79
C VAL A 64 -9.31 30.37 22.53
N GLU A 65 -8.53 30.58 23.59
CA GLU A 65 -7.18 31.14 23.50
C GLU A 65 -6.24 30.21 22.72
N ASP A 66 -5.39 30.83 21.91
CA ASP A 66 -4.33 30.12 21.21
C ASP A 66 -3.35 29.48 22.20
N ARG A 67 -3.10 28.19 22.00
CA ARG A 67 -2.11 27.44 22.78
C ARG A 67 -1.26 26.55 21.90
N SER A 68 -0.04 26.28 22.36
CA SER A 68 0.80 25.26 21.77
C SER A 68 0.26 23.85 22.04
N LEU A 69 0.57 22.92 21.13
CA LEU A 69 0.30 21.50 21.35
C LEU A 69 1.25 20.97 22.42
N SER A 70 0.71 20.18 23.34
CA SER A 70 1.55 19.42 24.27
C SER A 70 2.33 18.32 23.53
N ALA A 71 3.40 17.82 24.17
CA ALA A 71 4.20 16.73 23.59
C ALA A 71 3.37 15.47 23.33
N LEU A 72 2.34 15.22 24.15
CA LEU A 72 1.45 14.06 24.00
C LEU A 72 0.47 14.25 22.84
N GLU A 73 -0.08 15.45 22.67
CA GLU A 73 -0.92 15.80 21.52
C GLU A 73 -0.14 15.73 20.21
N MET A 74 1.11 16.19 20.20
CA MET A 74 1.98 16.06 19.03
C MET A 74 2.24 14.58 18.67
N SER A 75 2.46 13.72 19.66
CA SER A 75 2.56 12.28 19.43
C SER A 75 1.26 11.66 18.92
N ALA A 76 0.10 12.11 19.41
CA ALA A 76 -1.20 11.63 18.92
C ALA A 76 -1.43 12.08 17.47
N LEU A 77 -1.07 13.31 17.12
CA LEU A 77 -1.11 13.83 15.74
C LEU A 77 -0.21 13.02 14.81
N LEU A 78 1.02 12.72 15.24
CA LEU A 78 1.95 11.86 14.51
C LEU A 78 1.36 10.46 14.30
N GLY A 79 0.71 9.88 15.33
CA GLY A 79 0.06 8.57 15.22
C GLY A 79 -1.11 8.54 14.24
N HIS A 80 -1.93 9.59 14.29
CA HIS A 80 -3.03 9.79 13.34
C HIS A 80 -2.50 9.91 11.90
N CYS A 81 -1.51 10.78 11.67
CA CYS A 81 -0.93 10.99 10.35
C CYS A 81 -0.17 9.76 9.83
N CYS A 82 0.52 9.01 10.71
CA CYS A 82 1.16 7.75 10.36
C CYS A 82 0.13 6.75 9.84
N THR A 83 -0.97 6.57 10.56
CA THR A 83 -2.06 5.66 10.15
C THR A 83 -2.72 6.11 8.85
N LEU A 84 -2.94 7.43 8.69
CA LEU A 84 -3.47 8.04 7.47
C LEU A 84 -2.57 7.76 6.26
N LEU A 85 -1.27 8.10 6.36
CA LEU A 85 -0.33 7.95 5.26
C LEU A 85 -0.12 6.47 4.89
N ILE A 86 -0.10 5.56 5.87
CA ILE A 86 -0.08 4.10 5.62
C ILE A 86 -1.28 3.69 4.77
N GLY A 87 -2.50 4.15 5.10
CA GLY A 87 -3.70 3.85 4.33
C GLY A 87 -3.67 4.45 2.92
N VAL A 88 -3.08 5.64 2.76
CA VAL A 88 -2.92 6.32 1.47
C VAL A 88 -1.94 5.58 0.56
N VAL A 89 -0.76 5.17 1.06
CA VAL A 89 0.23 4.44 0.24
C VAL A 89 -0.22 3.03 -0.11
N ILE A 90 -0.94 2.34 0.80
CA ILE A 90 -1.54 1.03 0.53
C ILE A 90 -2.76 1.15 -0.40
N GLY A 91 -3.37 2.32 -0.49
CA GLY A 91 -4.56 2.55 -1.32
C GLY A 91 -5.85 1.98 -0.73
N SER A 92 -5.92 1.75 0.59
CA SER A 92 -7.10 1.17 1.26
C SER A 92 -7.21 1.58 2.72
N SER A 93 -8.44 1.81 3.18
CA SER A 93 -8.77 2.03 4.59
C SER A 93 -9.22 0.77 5.34
N GLU A 94 -9.35 -0.38 4.67
CA GLU A 94 -9.97 -1.59 5.24
C GLU A 94 -9.24 -2.09 6.49
N LYS A 95 -7.90 -2.23 6.41
CA LYS A 95 -7.06 -2.65 7.54
C LYS A 95 -7.10 -1.67 8.72
N ILE A 96 -7.44 -0.42 8.45
CA ILE A 96 -7.50 0.66 9.46
C ILE A 96 -8.85 0.60 10.17
N ARG A 97 -9.94 0.40 9.41
CA ARG A 97 -11.28 0.18 9.98
C ARG A 97 -11.34 -1.09 10.82
N SER A 98 -10.63 -2.14 10.43
CA SER A 98 -10.57 -3.40 11.19
C SER A 98 -9.67 -3.34 12.44
N GLY A 99 -9.06 -2.18 12.75
CA GLY A 99 -8.20 -2.01 13.92
C GLY A 99 -6.92 -2.85 13.89
N SER A 100 -6.31 -3.03 12.71
CA SER A 100 -5.16 -3.93 12.54
C SER A 100 -4.00 -3.63 13.51
N GLU A 101 -3.64 -4.62 14.32
CA GLU A 101 -2.48 -4.57 15.23
C GLU A 101 -1.16 -4.29 14.49
N GLN A 102 -1.07 -4.64 13.21
CA GLN A 102 0.11 -4.33 12.40
C GLN A 102 0.33 -2.82 12.28
N ILE A 103 -0.75 -2.02 12.21
CA ILE A 103 -0.69 -0.56 12.12
C ILE A 103 -0.27 0.05 13.45
N LYS A 104 -0.77 -0.49 14.57
CA LYS A 104 -0.33 -0.09 15.91
C LYS A 104 1.15 -0.36 16.14
N ARG A 105 1.70 -1.43 15.57
CA ARG A 105 3.15 -1.73 15.63
C ARG A 105 4.00 -0.69 14.89
N TRP A 106 3.52 -0.15 13.77
CA TRP A 106 4.21 0.94 13.07
C TRP A 106 4.29 2.21 13.93
N PHE A 107 3.18 2.61 14.56
CA PHE A 107 3.19 3.74 15.48
C PHE A 107 4.09 3.49 16.71
N LYS A 108 4.04 2.29 17.29
CA LYS A 108 4.92 1.92 18.40
C LYS A 108 6.41 2.02 18.00
N THR A 109 6.75 1.54 16.82
CA THR A 109 8.13 1.62 16.28
C THR A 109 8.55 3.07 16.10
N LEU A 110 7.68 3.92 15.53
CA LEU A 110 7.92 5.36 15.41
C LEU A 110 8.18 6.03 16.75
N MET A 111 7.38 5.71 17.77
CA MET A 111 7.57 6.27 19.11
C MET A 111 8.88 5.80 19.76
N VAL A 112 9.33 4.58 19.46
CA VAL A 112 10.65 4.09 19.88
C VAL A 112 11.78 4.85 19.19
N THR A 113 11.73 5.04 17.87
CA THR A 113 12.75 5.80 17.13
C THR A 113 12.84 7.26 17.56
N LEU A 114 11.74 7.84 18.05
CA LEU A 114 11.70 9.20 18.58
C LEU A 114 12.08 9.30 20.06
N ASN A 115 12.57 8.22 20.68
CA ASN A 115 12.86 8.14 22.12
C ASN A 115 11.66 8.50 23.02
N LYS A 116 10.43 8.24 22.56
CA LYS A 116 9.16 8.53 23.24
C LYS A 116 8.34 7.26 23.47
N GLN A 117 8.99 6.18 23.88
CA GLN A 117 8.41 4.84 23.97
C GLN A 117 7.09 4.80 24.78
N GLY A 118 7.01 5.58 25.87
CA GLY A 118 5.80 5.68 26.70
C GLY A 118 4.58 6.22 25.93
N HIS A 119 4.81 7.09 24.94
CA HIS A 119 3.75 7.72 24.16
C HIS A 119 3.00 6.73 23.26
N SER A 120 3.60 5.57 22.93
CA SER A 120 2.91 4.57 22.10
C SER A 120 1.63 4.03 22.74
N LYS A 121 1.49 4.15 24.06
CA LYS A 121 0.31 3.71 24.82
C LYS A 121 -0.54 4.87 25.34
N THR A 122 0.07 6.04 25.55
CA THR A 122 -0.59 7.18 26.21
C THR A 122 -1.05 8.27 25.25
N ALA A 123 -0.53 8.31 24.01
CA ALA A 123 -0.90 9.32 23.01
C ALA A 123 -2.23 9.00 22.30
N THR A 124 -3.30 8.86 23.09
CA THR A 124 -4.60 8.32 22.65
C THR A 124 -5.64 9.39 22.31
N ALA A 125 -5.25 10.67 22.30
CA ALA A 125 -6.17 11.81 22.12
C ALA A 125 -6.96 11.77 20.79
N LEU A 126 -6.51 11.00 19.80
CA LEU A 126 -7.16 10.85 18.49
C LEU A 126 -7.64 9.41 18.21
N ASP A 127 -7.60 8.49 19.19
CA ASP A 127 -7.98 7.08 18.97
C ASP A 127 -9.43 6.90 18.52
N LEU A 128 -10.33 7.77 18.98
CA LEU A 128 -11.75 7.82 18.59
C LEU A 128 -11.99 8.57 17.27
N TYR A 129 -10.95 8.91 16.53
CA TYR A 129 -11.02 9.60 15.25
C TYR A 129 -10.15 8.88 14.21
N PRO A 130 -10.56 7.67 13.76
CA PRO A 130 -9.79 6.93 12.76
C PRO A 130 -9.74 7.68 11.42
N PRO A 131 -8.60 7.66 10.71
CA PRO A 131 -8.44 8.41 9.46
C PRO A 131 -9.11 7.75 8.23
N SER A 132 -9.96 6.73 8.40
CA SER A 132 -10.51 5.93 7.29
C SER A 132 -11.20 6.77 6.22
N SER A 133 -12.06 7.70 6.60
CA SER A 133 -12.75 8.58 5.66
C SER A 133 -11.79 9.50 4.91
N ALA A 134 -10.73 9.98 5.57
CA ALA A 134 -9.71 10.81 4.94
C ALA A 134 -8.85 10.00 3.96
N ILE A 135 -8.55 8.75 4.29
CA ILE A 135 -7.83 7.84 3.40
C ILE A 135 -8.64 7.60 2.12
N ASP A 136 -9.92 7.26 2.25
CA ASP A 136 -10.77 7.02 1.08
C ASP A 136 -10.91 8.28 0.22
N TRP A 137 -11.11 9.43 0.87
CA TRP A 137 -11.21 10.71 0.19
C TRP A 137 -9.93 11.07 -0.56
N ILE A 138 -8.76 11.05 0.10
CA ILE A 138 -7.46 11.29 -0.55
C ILE A 138 -7.26 10.28 -1.67
N ASN A 139 -7.58 9.01 -1.42
CA ASN A 139 -7.33 7.97 -2.41
C ASN A 139 -8.16 8.14 -3.68
N SER A 140 -9.33 8.78 -3.59
CA SER A 140 -10.16 9.12 -4.76
C SER A 140 -9.67 10.34 -5.54
N GLN A 141 -8.72 11.12 -5.01
CA GLN A 141 -8.25 12.34 -5.67
C GLN A 141 -7.27 12.04 -6.83
N PRO A 142 -7.33 12.81 -7.93
CA PRO A 142 -6.42 12.63 -9.07
C PRO A 142 -4.95 12.94 -8.71
N TRP A 143 -4.73 13.80 -7.70
CA TRP A 143 -3.40 14.24 -7.28
C TRP A 143 -2.73 13.34 -6.24
N ALA A 144 -3.40 12.31 -5.72
CA ALA A 144 -2.86 11.53 -4.60
C ALA A 144 -1.57 10.76 -4.93
N GLY A 145 -1.36 10.35 -6.19
CA GLY A 145 -0.07 9.78 -6.62
C GLY A 145 1.07 10.79 -6.51
N ASN A 146 0.83 12.02 -6.96
CA ASN A 146 1.80 13.13 -6.86
C ASN A 146 2.03 13.57 -5.41
N LEU A 147 1.01 13.52 -4.55
CA LEU A 147 1.20 13.74 -3.11
C LEU A 147 2.19 12.72 -2.55
N ILE A 148 1.98 11.43 -2.80
CA ILE A 148 2.86 10.37 -2.28
C ILE A 148 4.28 10.55 -2.83
N LEU A 149 4.43 10.84 -4.13
CA LEU A 149 5.73 11.12 -4.73
C LEU A 149 6.42 12.32 -4.04
N GLY A 150 5.71 13.43 -3.86
CA GLY A 150 6.24 14.62 -3.18
C GLY A 150 6.71 14.31 -1.76
N LEU A 151 5.93 13.54 -0.99
CA LEU A 151 6.32 13.09 0.34
C LEU A 151 7.58 12.21 0.31
N LEU A 152 7.65 11.25 -0.62
CA LEU A 152 8.79 10.35 -0.72
C LEU A 152 10.07 11.06 -1.18
N MET A 153 9.97 12.08 -2.03
CA MET A 153 11.13 12.86 -2.51
C MET A 153 11.62 13.89 -1.49
N THR A 154 10.77 14.33 -0.56
CA THR A 154 11.11 15.39 0.37
C THR A 154 12.02 14.88 1.49
N THR A 155 13.11 15.60 1.74
CA THR A 155 13.95 15.41 2.92
C THR A 155 13.34 16.15 4.10
N PHE A 156 12.86 15.41 5.09
CA PHE A 156 12.27 15.97 6.31
C PHE A 156 13.30 16.08 7.44
N GLU A 157 13.12 17.07 8.30
CA GLU A 157 13.77 17.12 9.62
C GLU A 157 13.03 16.22 10.61
N SER A 158 13.66 15.92 11.75
CA SER A 158 12.99 15.15 12.82
C SER A 158 11.88 16.00 13.46
N PRO A 159 10.68 15.45 13.76
CA PRO A 159 10.31 14.03 13.73
C PRO A 159 9.75 13.52 12.39
N GLY A 160 9.68 14.36 11.36
CA GLY A 160 9.15 14.01 10.05
C GLY A 160 9.99 12.97 9.32
N ARG A 161 11.31 13.01 9.48
CA ARG A 161 12.23 11.98 8.96
C ARG A 161 11.86 10.58 9.42
N GLU A 162 11.74 10.37 10.73
CA GLU A 162 11.46 9.05 11.30
C GLU A 162 10.06 8.57 10.90
N LEU A 163 9.08 9.48 10.78
CA LEU A 163 7.78 9.15 10.23
C LEU A 163 7.91 8.65 8.79
N MET A 164 8.59 9.40 7.94
CA MET A 164 8.75 9.04 6.53
C MET A 164 9.56 7.78 6.30
N ASP A 165 10.49 7.43 7.20
CA ASP A 165 11.16 6.12 7.17
C ASP A 165 10.14 4.98 7.34
N GLN A 166 9.18 5.12 8.27
CA GLN A 166 8.10 4.13 8.40
C GLN A 166 7.21 4.10 7.14
N ILE A 167 6.86 5.25 6.58
CA ILE A 167 6.02 5.33 5.38
C ILE A 167 6.73 4.72 4.16
N ARG A 168 8.02 4.97 3.97
CA ARG A 168 8.84 4.37 2.90
C ARG A 168 8.85 2.85 2.98
N MET A 169 9.07 2.29 4.17
CA MET A 169 9.02 0.83 4.36
C MET A 169 7.67 0.23 3.98
N VAL A 170 6.56 0.91 4.31
CA VAL A 170 5.22 0.44 3.95
C VAL A 170 4.90 0.66 2.47
N ALA A 171 5.42 1.73 1.87
CA ALA A 171 5.19 2.07 0.47
C ALA A 171 5.95 1.16 -0.50
N SER A 172 7.08 0.58 -0.09
CA SER A 172 7.84 -0.35 -0.94
C SER A 172 6.98 -1.56 -1.33
N TYR A 173 6.83 -1.73 -2.65
CA TYR A 173 5.96 -2.70 -3.33
C TYR A 173 4.47 -2.63 -2.93
N ALA A 174 4.02 -1.53 -2.33
CA ALA A 174 2.60 -1.32 -2.03
C ALA A 174 1.80 -1.27 -3.34
N GLN A 175 0.61 -1.87 -3.32
CA GLN A 175 -0.27 -2.01 -4.50
C GLN A 175 0.37 -2.79 -5.67
N MET A 176 1.47 -3.52 -5.44
CA MET A 176 2.15 -4.38 -6.42
C MET A 176 2.12 -5.86 -6.01
N THR A 177 1.06 -6.28 -5.34
CA THR A 177 0.94 -7.64 -4.76
C THR A 177 1.06 -8.75 -5.80
N THR A 178 0.56 -8.55 -7.02
CA THR A 178 0.73 -9.49 -8.13
C THR A 178 2.21 -9.68 -8.48
N TYR A 179 2.94 -8.58 -8.63
CA TYR A 179 4.38 -8.62 -8.91
C TYR A 179 5.13 -9.36 -7.81
N SER A 180 4.92 -9.00 -6.54
CA SER A 180 5.64 -9.63 -5.42
C SER A 180 5.28 -11.11 -5.27
N THR A 181 4.02 -11.50 -5.53
CA THR A 181 3.58 -12.89 -5.51
C THR A 181 4.19 -13.71 -6.64
N ILE A 182 4.27 -13.15 -7.86
CA ILE A 182 4.96 -13.81 -8.99
C ILE A 182 6.45 -13.97 -8.67
N LYS A 183 7.13 -12.93 -8.17
CA LYS A 183 8.55 -13.04 -7.79
C LYS A 183 8.77 -14.14 -6.76
N GLN A 184 7.98 -14.13 -5.68
CA GLN A 184 8.07 -15.16 -4.65
C GLN A 184 7.86 -16.56 -5.24
N TYR A 185 6.87 -16.72 -6.11
CA TYR A 185 6.61 -17.98 -6.81
C TYR A 185 7.80 -18.43 -7.69
N LEU A 186 8.34 -17.52 -8.51
CA LEU A 186 9.49 -17.82 -9.37
C LEU A 186 10.75 -18.19 -8.57
N ASP A 187 10.95 -17.57 -7.41
CA ASP A 187 12.13 -17.76 -6.57
C ASP A 187 12.02 -19.01 -5.68
N GLN A 188 10.81 -19.32 -5.18
CA GLN A 188 10.62 -20.30 -4.09
C GLN A 188 9.82 -21.55 -4.49
N CYS A 189 9.07 -21.55 -5.59
CA CYS A 189 8.28 -22.71 -5.97
C CYS A 189 9.18 -23.91 -6.31
N MET A 190 8.87 -25.08 -5.75
CA MET A 190 9.57 -26.35 -6.00
C MET A 190 8.70 -27.37 -6.73
N ASP A 191 7.56 -26.93 -7.28
CA ASP A 191 6.62 -27.79 -7.99
C ASP A 191 6.56 -27.51 -9.50
N ALA A 192 6.06 -28.48 -10.27
CA ALA A 192 6.06 -28.44 -11.73
C ALA A 192 5.02 -27.49 -12.34
N THR A 193 4.29 -26.69 -11.56
CA THR A 193 3.41 -25.66 -12.13
C THR A 193 4.19 -24.65 -12.97
N LEU A 194 5.47 -24.39 -12.63
CA LEU A 194 6.39 -23.57 -13.43
C LEU A 194 6.62 -24.13 -14.83
N ALA A 195 6.61 -25.46 -14.96
CA ALA A 195 6.85 -26.17 -16.20
C ALA A 195 5.61 -26.32 -17.10
N LEU A 196 4.47 -25.76 -16.70
CA LEU A 196 3.30 -25.72 -17.59
C LEU A 196 3.59 -24.81 -18.79
N PRO A 197 3.38 -25.24 -20.04
CA PRO A 197 3.77 -24.46 -21.22
C PRO A 197 3.23 -23.02 -21.25
N ALA A 198 1.96 -22.83 -20.85
CA ALA A 198 1.34 -21.51 -20.78
C ALA A 198 2.03 -20.60 -19.74
N VAL A 199 2.39 -21.14 -18.57
CA VAL A 199 3.13 -20.42 -17.52
C VAL A 199 4.54 -20.09 -18.00
N ALA A 200 5.28 -21.11 -18.47
CA ALA A 200 6.66 -20.95 -18.94
C ALA A 200 6.75 -19.89 -20.05
N SER A 201 5.78 -19.84 -20.98
CA SER A 201 5.78 -18.85 -22.06
C SER A 201 5.67 -17.39 -21.59
N GLU A 202 5.15 -17.15 -20.39
CA GLU A 202 5.00 -15.81 -19.81
C GLU A 202 6.20 -15.40 -18.96
N ILE A 203 7.00 -16.34 -18.44
CA ILE A 203 8.16 -16.05 -17.57
C ILE A 203 9.16 -15.09 -18.24
N PRO A 204 9.64 -15.32 -19.48
CA PRO A 204 10.57 -14.39 -20.12
C PRO A 204 9.98 -13.00 -20.33
N LYS A 205 8.68 -12.92 -20.65
CA LYS A 205 7.98 -11.65 -20.86
C LYS A 205 7.87 -10.86 -19.56
N PHE A 206 7.58 -11.54 -18.45
CA PHE A 206 7.53 -10.95 -17.12
C PHE A 206 8.90 -10.43 -16.70
N LEU A 207 9.95 -11.26 -16.80
CA LEU A 207 11.32 -10.87 -16.43
C LEU A 207 11.83 -9.69 -17.28
N TYR A 208 11.55 -9.69 -18.58
CA TYR A 208 11.89 -8.57 -19.47
C TYR A 208 11.15 -7.29 -19.06
N THR A 209 9.84 -7.38 -18.77
CA THR A 209 9.03 -6.23 -18.35
C THR A 209 9.52 -5.67 -17.01
N GLU A 210 9.86 -6.55 -16.06
CA GLU A 210 10.48 -6.16 -14.80
C GLU A 210 11.80 -5.40 -15.04
N GLN A 211 12.69 -5.96 -15.86
CA GLN A 211 13.99 -5.35 -16.15
C GLN A 211 13.86 -4.00 -16.84
N ASP A 212 12.98 -3.88 -17.84
CA ASP A 212 12.69 -2.63 -18.54
C ASP A 212 12.20 -1.55 -17.56
N LEU A 213 11.23 -1.88 -16.71
CA LEU A 213 10.69 -0.95 -15.71
C LEU A 213 11.73 -0.56 -14.65
N ARG A 214 12.53 -1.52 -14.16
CA ARG A 214 13.64 -1.23 -13.24
C ARG A 214 14.69 -0.31 -13.86
N SER A 215 15.01 -0.51 -15.14
CA SER A 215 15.98 0.34 -15.85
C SER A 215 15.48 1.78 -16.04
N LYS A 216 14.17 1.96 -16.27
CA LYS A 216 13.54 3.27 -16.48
C LYS A 216 13.32 4.05 -15.19
N LEU A 217 12.89 3.37 -14.14
CA LEU A 217 12.46 4.00 -12.88
C LEU A 217 13.56 4.00 -11.80
N GLY A 218 14.59 3.18 -11.94
CA GLY A 218 15.65 3.06 -10.94
C GLY A 218 15.09 2.69 -9.57
N GLU A 219 15.44 3.48 -8.55
CA GLU A 219 14.95 3.31 -7.18
C GLU A 219 13.42 3.47 -7.06
N TRP A 220 12.77 4.21 -7.96
CA TRP A 220 11.32 4.44 -7.93
C TRP A 220 10.49 3.24 -8.35
N PHE A 221 11.13 2.20 -8.89
CA PHE A 221 10.45 0.96 -9.28
C PHE A 221 9.66 0.35 -8.10
N GLU A 222 10.24 0.33 -6.90
CA GLU A 222 9.57 -0.27 -5.74
C GLU A 222 8.35 0.53 -5.28
N PHE A 223 8.28 1.83 -5.59
CA PHE A 223 7.19 2.70 -5.17
C PHE A 223 6.12 2.90 -6.25
N MET A 224 6.27 2.31 -7.43
CA MET A 224 5.43 2.61 -8.60
C MET A 224 3.93 2.40 -8.33
N GLY A 225 3.56 1.41 -7.51
CA GLY A 225 2.17 1.20 -7.09
C GLY A 225 1.68 2.27 -6.12
N ALA A 226 2.48 2.62 -5.10
CA ALA A 226 2.15 3.66 -4.13
C ALA A 226 1.95 5.02 -4.81
N ILE A 227 2.85 5.43 -5.70
CA ILE A 227 2.76 6.71 -6.43
C ILE A 227 1.76 6.67 -7.60
N ARG A 228 1.07 5.54 -7.82
CA ARG A 228 0.07 5.34 -8.89
C ARG A 228 0.65 5.58 -10.28
N HIS A 229 1.90 5.16 -10.47
CA HIS A 229 2.57 5.31 -11.76
C HIS A 229 1.82 4.51 -12.83
N PRO A 230 1.51 5.09 -14.01
CA PRO A 230 0.66 4.43 -15.01
C PRO A 230 1.24 3.09 -15.49
N GLU A 231 2.56 2.98 -15.53
CA GLU A 231 3.27 1.75 -15.95
C GLU A 231 3.06 0.56 -15.00
N VAL A 232 2.55 0.74 -13.77
CA VAL A 232 2.29 -0.37 -12.84
C VAL A 232 1.34 -1.40 -13.43
N ILE A 233 0.46 -0.94 -14.33
CA ILE A 233 -0.50 -1.78 -15.01
C ILE A 233 0.16 -2.83 -15.91
N LYS A 234 1.42 -2.62 -16.33
CA LYS A 234 2.18 -3.60 -17.10
C LYS A 234 2.52 -4.84 -16.27
N LEU A 235 2.57 -4.73 -14.94
CA LEU A 235 2.79 -5.83 -14.00
C LEU A 235 1.49 -6.40 -13.40
N ALA A 236 0.33 -5.94 -13.86
CA ALA A 236 -0.95 -6.41 -13.38
C ALA A 236 -1.29 -7.83 -13.88
N PRO A 237 -2.21 -8.56 -13.23
CA PRO A 237 -2.52 -9.95 -13.59
C PRO A 237 -2.89 -10.15 -15.06
N ARG A 238 -3.58 -9.17 -15.66
CA ARG A 238 -4.00 -9.21 -17.07
C ARG A 238 -2.86 -9.29 -18.08
N SER A 239 -1.66 -8.83 -17.70
CA SER A 239 -0.47 -8.87 -18.57
C SER A 239 0.16 -10.26 -18.58
N PHE A 240 -0.04 -11.04 -17.51
CA PHE A 240 0.53 -12.37 -17.32
C PHE A 240 -0.52 -13.31 -16.69
N PRO A 241 -1.65 -13.58 -17.38
CA PRO A 241 -2.79 -14.23 -16.75
C PRO A 241 -2.49 -15.67 -16.32
N ASN A 242 -1.70 -16.43 -17.08
CA ASN A 242 -1.36 -17.81 -16.72
C ASN A 242 -0.36 -17.85 -15.55
N LEU A 243 0.69 -17.03 -15.61
CA LEU A 243 1.70 -16.93 -14.57
C LEU A 243 1.11 -16.40 -13.25
N SER A 244 0.27 -15.37 -13.32
CA SER A 244 -0.43 -14.84 -12.14
C SER A 244 -1.37 -15.87 -11.52
N SER A 245 -2.07 -16.66 -12.35
CA SER A 245 -2.95 -17.74 -11.86
C SER A 245 -2.15 -18.82 -11.12
N ALA A 246 -1.02 -19.25 -11.69
CA ALA A 246 -0.15 -20.25 -11.09
C ALA A 246 0.49 -19.75 -9.78
N ALA A 247 0.99 -18.52 -9.77
CA ALA A 247 1.58 -17.90 -8.58
C ALA A 247 0.56 -17.73 -7.45
N LEU A 248 -0.66 -17.28 -7.76
CA LEU A 248 -1.73 -17.14 -6.78
C LEU A 248 -2.21 -18.51 -6.25
N PHE A 249 -2.30 -19.52 -7.13
CA PHE A 249 -2.60 -20.90 -6.72
C PHE A 249 -1.58 -21.43 -5.73
N TRP A 250 -0.29 -21.29 -6.07
CA TRP A 250 0.82 -21.71 -5.22
C TRP A 250 0.79 -20.97 -3.88
N SER A 251 0.69 -19.63 -3.91
CA SER A 251 0.68 -18.79 -2.71
C SER A 251 -0.46 -19.15 -1.75
N ARG A 252 -1.65 -19.48 -2.25
CA ARG A 252 -2.78 -19.98 -1.42
C ARG A 252 -2.51 -21.31 -0.74
N LYS A 253 -1.69 -22.17 -1.34
CA LYS A 253 -1.37 -23.48 -0.78
C LYS A 253 -0.23 -23.40 0.22
N GLU A 254 0.67 -22.44 0.07
CA GLU A 254 1.79 -22.21 0.99
C GLU A 254 1.45 -21.29 2.17
N SER A 255 0.51 -20.36 2.03
CA SER A 255 0.25 -19.31 3.01
C SER A 255 -1.18 -19.30 3.53
N ALA A 256 -1.36 -19.56 4.84
CA ALA A 256 -2.65 -19.46 5.52
C ALA A 256 -3.31 -18.07 5.38
N THR A 257 -2.52 -17.00 5.27
CA THR A 257 -2.99 -15.62 5.12
C THR A 257 -3.59 -15.33 3.74
N VAL A 258 -3.10 -16.00 2.69
CA VAL A 258 -3.59 -15.83 1.31
C VAL A 258 -4.80 -16.74 1.03
N THR A 259 -4.94 -17.84 1.78
CA THR A 259 -6.13 -18.71 1.75
C THR A 259 -7.43 -17.97 2.09
N ALA A 260 -7.36 -16.95 2.95
CA ALA A 260 -8.52 -16.13 3.33
C ALA A 260 -8.93 -15.11 2.25
N PHE A 261 -8.10 -14.88 1.24
CA PHE A 261 -8.38 -13.91 0.18
C PHE A 261 -9.43 -14.48 -0.79
N ARG A 262 -10.53 -13.77 -1.04
CA ARG A 262 -11.70 -14.28 -1.81
C ARG A 262 -11.58 -14.19 -3.34
N ALA A 263 -10.49 -13.65 -3.89
CA ALA A 263 -10.38 -13.50 -5.34
C ALA A 263 -10.37 -14.85 -6.09
N PRO A 264 -10.80 -14.92 -7.35
CA PRO A 264 -10.60 -16.12 -8.15
C PRO A 264 -9.09 -16.40 -8.31
N VAL A 265 -8.69 -17.68 -8.21
CA VAL A 265 -7.30 -18.08 -8.48
C VAL A 265 -6.98 -17.88 -9.96
N ILE A 266 -7.87 -18.38 -10.81
CA ILE A 266 -7.74 -18.31 -12.25
C ILE A 266 -8.10 -16.89 -12.72
N GLN A 267 -7.12 -16.22 -13.32
CA GLN A 267 -7.26 -14.85 -13.82
C GLN A 267 -8.03 -14.83 -15.15
N LEU A 268 -8.69 -13.71 -15.42
CA LEU A 268 -9.34 -13.49 -16.70
C LEU A 268 -8.31 -13.53 -17.84
N GLY A 269 -8.59 -14.32 -18.90
CA GLY A 269 -7.66 -14.55 -20.00
C GLY A 269 -6.65 -15.70 -19.76
N SER A 270 -6.71 -16.36 -18.59
CA SER A 270 -5.90 -17.56 -18.33
C SER A 270 -6.48 -18.77 -19.06
N SER A 271 -5.59 -19.59 -19.62
CA SER A 271 -5.94 -20.88 -20.22
C SER A 271 -5.86 -22.05 -19.22
N LEU A 272 -5.41 -21.78 -17.99
CA LEU A 272 -5.21 -22.77 -16.96
C LEU A 272 -6.51 -23.12 -16.24
N THR A 273 -6.59 -24.35 -15.76
CA THR A 273 -7.62 -24.82 -14.83
C THR A 273 -6.99 -25.20 -13.49
N GLU A 274 -7.77 -25.13 -12.41
CA GLU A 274 -7.29 -25.55 -11.08
C GLU A 274 -6.93 -27.04 -11.03
N SER A 275 -7.61 -27.89 -11.81
CA SER A 275 -7.30 -29.32 -11.91
C SER A 275 -5.93 -29.56 -12.55
N LEU A 276 -5.58 -28.78 -13.57
CA LEU A 276 -4.27 -28.85 -14.21
C LEU A 276 -3.17 -28.41 -13.24
N LEU A 277 -3.37 -27.30 -12.53
CA LEU A 277 -2.44 -26.78 -11.53
C LEU A 277 -2.23 -27.79 -10.38
N THR A 278 -3.32 -28.38 -9.88
CA THR A 278 -3.26 -29.39 -8.82
C THR A 278 -2.50 -30.63 -9.27
N ARG A 279 -2.68 -31.08 -10.51
CA ARG A 279 -1.94 -32.21 -11.07
C ARG A 279 -0.46 -31.89 -11.24
N ALA A 280 -0.13 -30.71 -11.77
CA ALA A 280 1.26 -30.28 -11.97
C ALA A 280 2.00 -30.14 -10.63
N ARG A 281 1.34 -29.58 -9.61
CA ARG A 281 1.92 -29.37 -8.27
C ARG A 281 2.42 -30.66 -7.60
N ARG A 282 1.89 -31.83 -7.98
CA ARG A 282 2.33 -33.12 -7.41
C ARG A 282 3.71 -33.56 -7.90
N ARG A 283 4.21 -32.97 -8.99
CA ARG A 283 5.55 -33.26 -9.51
C ARG A 283 6.51 -32.22 -8.98
N GLU A 284 7.66 -32.68 -8.52
CA GLU A 284 8.72 -31.81 -8.02
C GLU A 284 9.65 -31.38 -9.15
N ILE A 285 10.19 -30.17 -9.01
CA ILE A 285 11.29 -29.67 -9.84
C ILE A 285 12.54 -29.53 -8.99
N VAL A 286 13.68 -29.50 -9.65
CA VAL A 286 14.98 -29.35 -8.99
C VAL A 286 15.64 -28.07 -9.46
N ARG A 287 16.25 -27.33 -8.51
CA ARG A 287 16.99 -26.08 -8.77
C ARG A 287 18.51 -26.23 -8.73
N SER A 288 19.01 -27.35 -8.21
CA SER A 288 20.44 -27.65 -8.10
C SER A 288 20.75 -29.09 -8.51
N GLY A 289 21.85 -29.29 -9.25
CA GLY A 289 22.24 -30.61 -9.75
C GLY A 289 21.57 -31.01 -11.07
N ILE A 290 21.73 -32.28 -11.45
CA ILE A 290 21.24 -32.82 -12.73
C ILE A 290 19.76 -33.16 -12.59
N GLY A 291 18.89 -32.27 -13.08
CA GLY A 291 17.46 -32.51 -13.14
C GLY A 291 17.06 -33.45 -14.29
N GLY A 292 15.96 -34.17 -14.11
CA GLY A 292 15.38 -35.09 -15.09
C GLY A 292 14.86 -34.41 -16.35
N GLU A 293 14.38 -35.21 -17.30
CA GLU A 293 14.01 -34.74 -18.64
C GLU A 293 12.86 -33.74 -18.64
N MET A 294 13.10 -32.58 -19.26
CA MET A 294 12.10 -31.58 -19.62
C MET A 294 12.22 -31.30 -21.10
N THR A 295 11.16 -30.78 -21.73
CA THR A 295 11.28 -30.31 -23.10
C THR A 295 12.37 -29.23 -23.18
N PRO A 296 13.24 -29.23 -24.21
CA PRO A 296 14.39 -28.31 -24.28
C PRO A 296 14.02 -26.83 -24.11
N ASN A 297 12.90 -26.42 -24.71
CA ASN A 297 12.40 -25.06 -24.63
C ASN A 297 11.99 -24.67 -23.20
N ILE A 298 11.26 -25.54 -22.49
CA ILE A 298 10.85 -25.29 -21.11
C ILE A 298 12.08 -25.29 -20.20
N LYS A 299 13.00 -26.25 -20.36
CA LYS A 299 14.26 -26.30 -19.60
C LYS A 299 15.07 -25.01 -19.76
N LYS A 300 15.18 -24.48 -20.99
CA LYS A 300 15.87 -23.20 -21.26
C LYS A 300 15.20 -22.03 -20.55
N ILE A 301 13.87 -21.94 -20.60
CA ILE A 301 13.11 -20.87 -19.94
C ILE A 301 13.26 -20.97 -18.42
N LEU A 302 13.08 -22.16 -17.85
CA LEU A 302 13.14 -22.35 -16.41
C LEU A 302 14.57 -22.22 -15.86
N GLY A 303 15.58 -22.41 -16.70
CA GLY A 303 16.96 -22.03 -16.39
C GLY A 303 17.12 -20.55 -16.04
N LEU A 304 16.29 -19.65 -16.58
CA LEU A 304 16.30 -18.21 -16.23
C LEU A 304 15.93 -17.95 -14.76
N VAL A 305 15.21 -18.88 -14.14
CA VAL A 305 14.80 -18.84 -12.73
C VAL A 305 15.51 -19.92 -11.91
N GLY A 306 16.58 -20.52 -12.44
CA GLY A 306 17.43 -21.45 -11.69
C GLY A 306 16.86 -22.87 -11.53
N VAL A 307 15.96 -23.32 -12.41
CA VAL A 307 15.44 -24.70 -12.39
C VAL A 307 16.18 -25.54 -13.43
N THR A 308 16.65 -26.73 -13.05
CA THR A 308 17.51 -27.59 -13.87
C THR A 308 16.79 -28.79 -14.49
N GLY A 309 15.62 -29.17 -13.97
CA GLY A 309 14.79 -30.26 -14.50
C GLY A 309 13.73 -30.74 -13.51
N TYR A 310 13.05 -31.85 -13.82
CA TYR A 310 12.17 -32.51 -12.84
C TYR A 310 13.02 -33.24 -11.79
N ALA A 311 12.46 -33.42 -10.59
CA ALA A 311 13.03 -34.40 -9.67
C ALA A 311 12.92 -35.78 -10.32
N THR A 312 14.03 -36.51 -10.39
CA THR A 312 13.98 -37.95 -10.66
C THR A 312 13.46 -38.63 -9.41
N ASP A 313 12.39 -39.42 -9.53
CA ASP A 313 11.88 -40.22 -8.43
C ASP A 313 13.04 -40.98 -7.77
N LYS A 314 13.18 -40.85 -6.45
CA LYS A 314 14.05 -41.73 -5.66
C LYS A 314 13.39 -43.08 -5.47
#